data_AF-A0A957DJF3-F1
#
_entry.id   AF-A0A957DJF3-F1
#
_cell.length_a   1.000
_cell.length_b   1.000
_cell.length_c   1.000
_cell.angle_alpha   90.00
_cell.angle_beta   90.00
_cell.angle_gamma   90.00
#
_symmetry.space_group_name_H-M   'P 1'
#
loop_
_entity.id
_entity.type
_entity.pdbx_description
1 polymer ?
#
loop_
_entity_poly.entity_id
_entity_poly.type
_entity_poly.pdbx_seq_one_letter_code
_entity_poly.pdbx_strand_id
1 'polypeptide(L)'
;DLDDLMDVGLLSKHEERGTTYDRFRNRLMIPIRDVNGRTVGFGARTFDPDGVPKYLNSPQTTLFDKSHLLYGLDMGKRHIREARQAVIVEGYMDVMQAHQMGFKNVVAQMGTALTEEQLRLLKRYTKRFVIALDADNAGMKATLRSLEVARDTLDREADTRFDPHGLVRHEGRLQADIRIVTLPAGNDPDKLIRTQPGQWPLLVSQARPIVEYVIGVYTSDLDANDAKAKAEVAQKVLPLIADVADPVEREHYRQTLARTLRIDERTLLKVAVPRARSHSPAETKAAASAPPKRSALPLGQTFAIEKRETNYLRQVLAHPHIMIEVDNMLRQQEQPVLAETDFSIFEDRMLFLSLRQVIYAGLFTAVEDLVDQLDAPLQERLDFLTSQDGQQRFLSTPDTADSLVLSVLHCRGERIRQQLSSVKQLLEQSDKQRNPDLLAAYDQQLGQDLLRINKAKAAMMAVNRRRAAEKRL
;
A
#
# COMPACT_ATOMS: atom_id res chain seq x y z
N ASP A 1 -20.66 -13.67 -17.96
CA ASP A 1 -19.97 -14.48 -18.98
C ASP A 1 -18.98 -15.44 -18.31
N LEU A 2 -18.47 -16.46 -19.02
CA LEU A 2 -17.43 -17.37 -18.47
C LEU A 2 -16.13 -16.62 -18.15
N ASP A 3 -15.82 -15.61 -18.95
CA ASP A 3 -14.65 -14.75 -18.76
C ASP A 3 -14.76 -13.91 -17.49
N ASP A 4 -15.94 -13.33 -17.21
CA ASP A 4 -16.17 -12.60 -15.95
C ASP A 4 -15.89 -13.49 -14.72
N LEU A 5 -16.33 -14.76 -14.76
CA LEU A 5 -16.12 -15.71 -13.66
C LEU A 5 -14.65 -16.10 -13.49
N MET A 6 -13.86 -16.08 -14.57
CA MET A 6 -12.40 -16.24 -14.50
C MET A 6 -11.74 -14.99 -13.93
N ASP A 7 -12.14 -13.79 -14.37
CA ASP A 7 -11.60 -12.51 -13.94
C ASP A 7 -11.83 -12.24 -12.44
N VAL A 8 -13.00 -12.64 -11.92
CA VAL A 8 -13.29 -12.57 -10.47
C VAL A 8 -12.76 -13.78 -9.69
N GLY A 9 -12.05 -14.70 -10.35
CA GLY A 9 -11.33 -15.79 -9.71
C GLY A 9 -12.20 -16.91 -9.14
N LEU A 10 -13.44 -17.08 -9.64
CA LEU A 10 -14.34 -18.18 -9.28
C LEU A 10 -14.02 -19.46 -10.07
N LEU A 11 -13.49 -19.30 -11.27
CA LEU A 11 -13.05 -20.39 -12.13
C LEU A 11 -11.52 -20.47 -12.20
N SER A 12 -11.00 -21.62 -12.60
CA SER A 12 -9.58 -21.85 -12.86
C SER A 12 -9.43 -22.68 -14.13
N LYS A 13 -8.33 -22.47 -14.87
CA LYS A 13 -8.06 -23.15 -16.13
C LYS A 13 -6.99 -24.22 -15.93
N HIS A 14 -7.20 -25.39 -16.53
CA HIS A 14 -6.18 -26.43 -16.59
C HIS A 14 -5.22 -26.11 -17.73
N GLU A 15 -3.96 -25.82 -17.44
CA GLU A 15 -2.99 -25.36 -18.45
C GLU A 15 -2.81 -26.37 -19.59
N GLU A 16 -2.71 -27.67 -19.28
CA GLU A 16 -2.48 -28.71 -20.30
C GLU A 16 -3.72 -29.11 -21.11
N ARG A 17 -4.92 -29.07 -20.50
CA ARG A 17 -6.16 -29.59 -21.11
C ARG A 17 -7.05 -28.49 -21.66
N GLY A 18 -6.75 -27.22 -21.35
CA GLY A 18 -7.54 -26.05 -21.74
C GLY A 18 -8.93 -25.98 -21.09
N THR A 19 -9.28 -26.93 -20.23
CA THR A 19 -10.60 -27.01 -19.59
C THR A 19 -10.69 -26.07 -18.38
N THR A 20 -11.86 -25.46 -18.22
CA THR A 20 -12.20 -24.60 -17.09
C THR A 20 -12.92 -25.41 -16.02
N TYR A 21 -12.63 -25.15 -14.75
CA TYR A 21 -13.25 -25.83 -13.61
C TYR A 21 -13.41 -24.88 -12.42
N ASP A 22 -14.31 -25.24 -11.51
CA ASP A 22 -14.56 -24.47 -10.28
C ASP A 22 -13.30 -24.40 -9.42
N ARG A 23 -12.89 -23.18 -9.05
CA ARG A 23 -11.74 -22.98 -8.16
C ARG A 23 -11.98 -23.58 -6.78
N PHE A 24 -13.19 -23.37 -6.26
CA PHE A 24 -13.57 -23.77 -4.92
C PHE A 24 -14.45 -25.03 -4.97
N ARG A 25 -13.86 -26.19 -4.65
CA ARG A 25 -14.55 -27.49 -4.69
C ARG A 25 -14.48 -28.16 -3.33
N ASN A 26 -15.60 -28.73 -2.90
CA ASN A 26 -15.74 -29.45 -1.63
C ASN A 26 -15.16 -28.68 -0.43
N ARG A 27 -15.51 -27.40 -0.32
CA ARG A 27 -15.00 -26.48 0.69
C ARG A 27 -16.14 -25.69 1.32
N LEU A 28 -16.00 -25.39 2.61
CA LEU A 28 -16.82 -24.38 3.28
C LEU A 28 -16.47 -23.01 2.70
N MET A 29 -17.45 -22.37 2.05
CA MET A 29 -17.30 -21.05 1.44
C MET A 29 -17.50 -19.94 2.47
N ILE A 30 -16.58 -18.98 2.49
CA ILE A 30 -16.56 -17.84 3.39
C ILE A 30 -16.57 -16.57 2.52
N PRO A 31 -17.69 -15.87 2.39
CA PRO A 31 -17.74 -14.64 1.59
C PRO A 31 -16.90 -13.54 2.23
N ILE A 32 -16.04 -12.92 1.43
CA ILE A 32 -15.25 -11.75 1.82
C ILE A 32 -15.94 -10.52 1.27
N ARG A 33 -16.26 -9.57 2.16
CA ARG A 33 -17.01 -8.37 1.81
C ARG A 33 -16.15 -7.13 1.95
N ASP A 34 -16.40 -6.15 1.08
CA ASP A 34 -15.83 -4.81 1.20
C ASP A 34 -16.46 -4.05 2.38
N VAL A 35 -15.99 -2.83 2.64
CA VAL A 35 -16.52 -2.00 3.74
C VAL A 35 -18.02 -1.67 3.62
N ASN A 36 -18.59 -1.79 2.42
CA ASN A 36 -20.01 -1.54 2.14
C ASN A 36 -20.85 -2.82 2.26
N GLY A 37 -20.24 -3.97 2.50
CA GLY A 37 -20.93 -5.26 2.61
C GLY A 37 -21.15 -5.94 1.26
N ARG A 38 -20.50 -5.49 0.19
CA ARG A 38 -20.56 -6.17 -1.13
C ARG A 38 -19.55 -7.31 -1.14
N THR A 39 -19.97 -8.49 -1.58
CA THR A 39 -19.05 -9.64 -1.73
C THR A 39 -18.09 -9.37 -2.88
N VAL A 40 -16.80 -9.33 -2.56
CA VAL A 40 -15.72 -9.05 -3.52
C VAL A 40 -14.84 -10.25 -3.79
N GLY A 41 -14.90 -11.26 -2.92
CA GLY A 41 -14.18 -12.51 -3.08
C GLY A 41 -14.63 -13.54 -2.06
N PHE A 42 -13.92 -14.66 -2.03
CA PHE A 42 -14.19 -15.78 -1.14
C PHE A 42 -12.91 -16.31 -0.52
N GLY A 43 -12.97 -16.61 0.78
CA GLY A 43 -12.14 -17.59 1.44
C GLY A 43 -12.85 -18.93 1.42
N ALA A 44 -12.10 -20.03 1.50
CA ALA A 44 -12.67 -21.36 1.46
C ALA A 44 -11.83 -22.34 2.29
N ARG A 45 -12.48 -23.11 3.17
CA ARG A 45 -11.82 -24.11 4.02
C ARG A 45 -12.16 -25.52 3.54
N THR A 46 -11.16 -26.38 3.40
CA THR A 46 -11.40 -27.79 3.04
C THR A 46 -12.16 -28.55 4.14
N PHE A 47 -13.07 -29.44 3.74
CA PHE A 47 -13.65 -30.45 4.63
C PHE A 47 -12.74 -31.67 4.78
N ASP A 48 -11.89 -31.93 3.79
CA ASP A 48 -10.91 -33.01 3.80
C ASP A 48 -9.78 -32.69 4.80
N PRO A 49 -9.55 -33.53 5.84
CA PRO A 49 -8.46 -33.35 6.80
C PRO A 49 -7.07 -33.22 6.16
N ASP A 50 -6.84 -33.92 5.05
CA ASP A 50 -5.57 -33.96 4.32
C ASP A 50 -5.56 -32.99 3.12
N GLY A 51 -6.64 -32.21 2.94
CA GLY A 51 -6.79 -31.28 1.82
C GLY A 51 -5.81 -30.10 1.89
N VAL A 52 -4.90 -30.03 0.94
CA VAL A 52 -3.95 -28.90 0.82
C VAL A 52 -4.37 -27.96 -0.33
N PRO A 53 -4.43 -26.64 -0.12
CA PRO A 53 -4.22 -25.93 1.14
C PRO A 53 -5.46 -25.99 2.05
N LYS A 54 -5.25 -25.91 3.37
CA LYS A 54 -6.31 -25.92 4.39
C LYS A 54 -7.30 -24.77 4.20
N TYR A 55 -6.79 -23.58 3.92
CA TYR A 55 -7.55 -22.41 3.50
C TYR A 55 -7.09 -21.96 2.11
N LEU A 56 -8.06 -21.63 1.26
CA LEU A 56 -7.85 -21.11 -0.08
C LEU A 56 -8.60 -19.78 -0.20
N ASN A 57 -7.90 -18.72 -0.55
CA ASN A 57 -8.52 -17.44 -0.85
C ASN A 57 -8.65 -17.25 -2.36
N SER A 58 -9.57 -16.39 -2.75
CA SER A 58 -9.65 -15.85 -4.10
C SER A 58 -8.27 -15.27 -4.49
N PRO A 59 -7.89 -15.36 -5.78
CA PRO A 59 -6.70 -14.67 -6.27
C PRO A 59 -6.91 -13.16 -6.19
N GLN A 60 -5.85 -12.37 -6.38
CA GLN A 60 -6.00 -10.92 -6.56
C GLN A 60 -6.89 -10.65 -7.78
N THR A 61 -7.90 -9.81 -7.65
CA THR A 61 -8.79 -9.39 -8.74
C THR A 61 -8.99 -7.88 -8.70
N THR A 62 -9.72 -7.34 -9.68
CA THR A 62 -10.15 -5.93 -9.67
C THR A 62 -11.06 -5.61 -8.49
N LEU A 63 -11.79 -6.60 -7.97
CA LEU A 63 -12.70 -6.45 -6.83
C LEU A 63 -12.03 -6.81 -5.50
N PHE A 64 -11.10 -7.78 -5.50
CA PHE A 64 -10.50 -8.32 -4.30
C PHE A 64 -9.00 -8.05 -4.21
N ASP A 65 -8.65 -7.19 -3.27
CA ASP A 65 -7.28 -6.93 -2.86
C ASP A 65 -7.06 -7.28 -1.38
N LYS A 66 -6.25 -8.33 -1.14
CA LYS A 66 -5.93 -8.79 0.23
C LYS A 66 -5.21 -7.75 1.06
N SER A 67 -4.43 -6.88 0.43
CA SER A 67 -3.62 -5.85 1.09
C SER A 67 -4.42 -4.62 1.48
N HIS A 68 -5.67 -4.47 1.02
CA HIS A 68 -6.53 -3.32 1.33
C HIS A 68 -7.77 -3.68 2.15
N LEU A 69 -8.06 -4.98 2.30
CA LEU A 69 -9.26 -5.46 2.98
C LEU A 69 -8.93 -6.13 4.31
N LEU A 70 -9.86 -5.98 5.25
CA LEU A 70 -9.88 -6.72 6.51
C LEU A 70 -11.20 -7.45 6.62
N TYR A 71 -11.13 -8.76 6.85
CA TYR A 71 -12.33 -9.58 7.00
C TYR A 71 -13.12 -9.17 8.25
N GLY A 72 -14.44 -9.07 8.11
CA GLY A 72 -15.36 -8.69 9.18
C GLY A 72 -15.45 -7.20 9.46
N LEU A 73 -14.72 -6.35 8.74
CA LEU A 73 -14.77 -4.89 8.93
C LEU A 73 -16.15 -4.30 8.60
N ASP A 74 -16.83 -4.82 7.58
CA ASP A 74 -18.19 -4.44 7.20
C ASP A 74 -19.18 -4.57 8.38
N MET A 75 -19.08 -5.66 9.13
CA MET A 75 -19.89 -5.95 10.31
C MET A 75 -19.36 -5.26 11.58
N GLY A 76 -18.03 -5.13 11.70
CA GLY A 76 -17.36 -4.66 12.90
C GLY A 76 -17.19 -3.15 12.98
N LYS A 77 -17.22 -2.41 11.87
CA LYS A 77 -16.88 -0.97 11.81
C LYS A 77 -17.60 -0.09 12.81
N ARG A 78 -18.90 -0.34 13.06
CA ARG A 78 -19.69 0.39 14.06
C ARG A 78 -19.20 0.09 15.48
N HIS A 79 -19.03 -1.19 15.80
CA HIS A 79 -18.55 -1.66 17.11
C HIS A 79 -17.12 -1.20 17.39
N ILE A 80 -16.26 -1.12 16.36
CA ILE A 80 -14.91 -0.55 16.47
C ILE A 80 -14.95 0.93 16.88
N ARG A 81 -15.84 1.72 16.27
CA ARG A 81 -16.03 3.14 16.62
C ARG A 81 -16.55 3.30 18.05
N GLU A 82 -17.57 2.51 18.41
CA GLU A 82 -18.19 2.54 19.75
C GLU A 82 -17.19 2.13 20.84
N ALA A 83 -16.44 1.05 20.63
CA ALA A 83 -15.39 0.59 21.54
C ALA A 83 -14.12 1.46 21.51
N ARG A 84 -13.99 2.36 20.52
CA ARG A 84 -12.76 3.10 20.19
C ARG A 84 -11.54 2.19 20.11
N GLN A 85 -11.72 0.97 19.59
CA GLN A 85 -10.66 -0.04 19.54
C GLN A 85 -10.98 -1.09 18.48
N ALA A 86 -10.00 -1.40 17.64
CA ALA A 86 -10.05 -2.52 16.72
C ALA A 86 -9.12 -3.62 17.25
N VAL A 87 -9.61 -4.87 17.25
CA VAL A 87 -8.79 -6.04 17.55
C VAL A 87 -8.52 -6.80 16.25
N ILE A 88 -7.24 -7.02 15.93
CA ILE A 88 -6.78 -7.61 14.67
C ILE A 88 -6.28 -9.02 14.96
N VAL A 89 -6.87 -10.01 14.29
CA VAL A 89 -6.54 -11.44 14.38
C VAL A 89 -6.12 -12.00 13.02
N GLU A 90 -5.70 -13.26 12.93
CA GLU A 90 -5.12 -13.83 11.71
C GLU A 90 -6.13 -14.47 10.75
N GLY A 91 -7.23 -15.03 11.28
CA GLY A 91 -8.11 -15.90 10.52
C GLY A 91 -9.58 -15.50 10.53
N TYR A 92 -10.30 -15.99 9.53
CA TYR A 92 -11.76 -15.86 9.44
C TYR A 92 -12.47 -16.45 10.66
N MET A 93 -12.00 -17.61 11.13
CA MET A 93 -12.63 -18.35 12.23
C MET A 93 -12.51 -17.59 13.54
N ASP A 94 -11.39 -16.91 13.78
CA ASP A 94 -11.19 -16.05 14.95
C ASP A 94 -12.25 -14.94 15.00
N VAL A 95 -12.48 -14.26 13.87
CA VAL A 95 -13.49 -13.20 13.75
C VAL A 95 -14.89 -13.76 13.94
N MET A 96 -15.22 -14.86 13.27
CA MET A 96 -16.53 -15.50 13.40
C MET A 96 -16.80 -15.91 14.84
N GLN A 97 -15.82 -16.55 15.50
CA GLN A 97 -15.94 -17.00 16.88
C GLN A 97 -16.06 -15.83 17.84
N ALA A 98 -15.28 -14.77 17.64
CA ALA A 98 -15.35 -13.53 18.40
C ALA A 98 -16.74 -12.88 18.28
N HIS A 99 -17.24 -12.70 17.05
CA HIS A 99 -18.54 -12.09 16.79
C HIS A 99 -19.68 -12.93 17.36
N GLN A 100 -19.58 -14.26 17.27
CA GLN A 100 -20.54 -15.19 17.87
C GLN A 100 -20.63 -15.03 19.40
N MET A 101 -19.51 -14.70 20.06
CA MET A 101 -19.45 -14.44 21.50
C MET A 101 -19.70 -12.96 21.87
N GLY A 102 -20.07 -12.13 20.91
CA GLY A 102 -20.39 -10.71 21.12
C GLY A 102 -19.21 -9.75 21.03
N PHE A 103 -17.98 -10.24 20.80
CA PHE A 103 -16.80 -9.41 20.56
C PHE A 103 -16.75 -8.95 19.10
N LYS A 104 -17.57 -7.96 18.77
CA LYS A 104 -17.82 -7.51 17.38
C LYS A 104 -16.83 -6.48 16.84
N ASN A 105 -15.86 -6.04 17.64
CA ASN A 105 -14.78 -5.14 17.22
C ASN A 105 -13.52 -5.88 16.72
N VAL A 106 -13.65 -7.17 16.43
CA VAL A 106 -12.57 -8.03 15.93
C VAL A 106 -12.63 -8.10 14.39
N VAL A 107 -11.48 -7.99 13.74
CA VAL A 107 -11.28 -8.09 12.28
C VAL A 107 -10.04 -8.92 11.97
N ALA A 108 -9.94 -9.50 10.77
CA ALA A 108 -8.80 -10.35 10.40
C ALA A 108 -8.06 -9.90 9.14
N GLN A 109 -6.74 -10.11 9.15
CA GLN A 109 -5.94 -10.23 7.94
C GLN A 109 -6.22 -11.58 7.25
N MET A 110 -5.84 -11.74 5.98
CA MET A 110 -6.26 -12.91 5.17
C MET A 110 -5.08 -13.70 4.62
N GLY A 111 -4.22 -14.18 5.52
CA GLY A 111 -3.00 -14.93 5.18
C GLY A 111 -1.87 -14.07 4.60
N THR A 112 -1.85 -12.80 4.96
CA THR A 112 -0.78 -11.84 4.64
C THR A 112 -0.37 -11.14 5.93
N ALA A 113 0.84 -10.61 5.97
CA ALA A 113 1.22 -9.71 7.05
C ALA A 113 0.41 -8.41 6.98
N LEU A 114 0.17 -7.80 8.13
CA LEU A 114 -0.65 -6.58 8.28
C LEU A 114 -0.06 -5.44 7.46
N THR A 115 -0.85 -4.85 6.57
CA THR A 115 -0.38 -3.81 5.65
C THR A 115 -0.67 -2.40 6.16
N GLU A 116 0.04 -1.43 5.59
CA GLU A 116 -0.24 -0.01 5.81
C GLU A 116 -1.67 0.37 5.41
N GLU A 117 -2.14 -0.09 4.25
CA GLU A 117 -3.47 0.25 3.75
C GLU A 117 -4.58 -0.27 4.67
N GLN A 118 -4.39 -1.46 5.26
CA GLN A 118 -5.28 -2.01 6.28
C GLN A 118 -5.29 -1.14 7.55
N LEU A 119 -4.13 -0.65 8.00
CA LEU A 119 -4.03 0.26 9.14
C LEU A 119 -4.66 1.63 8.84
N ARG A 120 -4.41 2.19 7.66
CA ARG A 120 -5.01 3.45 7.18
C ARG A 120 -6.53 3.31 7.10
N LEU A 121 -7.03 2.16 6.65
CA LEU A 121 -8.45 1.85 6.64
C LEU A 121 -9.05 1.82 8.05
N LEU A 122 -8.40 1.16 9.01
CA LEU A 122 -8.84 1.12 10.41
C LEU A 122 -8.78 2.49 11.10
N LYS A 123 -7.81 3.34 10.72
CA LYS A 123 -7.64 4.70 11.26
C LYS A 123 -8.88 5.59 11.06
N ARG A 124 -9.72 5.28 10.06
CA ARG A 124 -11.02 5.94 9.83
C ARG A 124 -12.08 5.63 10.91
N TYR A 125 -11.83 4.63 11.76
CA TYR A 125 -12.76 4.15 12.78
C TYR A 125 -12.21 4.28 14.19
N THR A 126 -10.89 4.09 14.39
CA THR A 126 -10.23 4.24 15.68
C THR A 126 -8.74 4.51 15.51
N LYS A 127 -8.11 5.11 16.54
CA LYS A 127 -6.66 5.24 16.63
C LYS A 127 -6.02 4.12 17.47
N ARG A 128 -6.81 3.25 18.12
CA ARG A 128 -6.30 2.17 19.00
C ARG A 128 -6.44 0.82 18.30
N PHE A 129 -5.30 0.19 18.02
CA PHE A 129 -5.22 -1.11 17.37
C PHE A 129 -4.60 -2.13 18.33
N VAL A 130 -5.31 -3.23 18.56
CA VAL A 130 -4.85 -4.33 19.40
C VAL A 130 -4.64 -5.54 18.51
N ILE A 131 -3.40 -6.01 18.39
CA ILE A 131 -3.05 -7.14 17.54
C ILE A 131 -2.98 -8.39 18.44
N ALA A 132 -3.79 -9.40 18.11
CA ALA A 132 -3.84 -10.70 18.80
C ALA A 132 -3.52 -11.79 17.77
N LEU A 133 -2.23 -12.11 17.66
CA LEU A 133 -1.71 -13.12 16.73
C LEU A 133 -1.43 -14.42 17.46
N ASP A 134 -1.29 -15.48 16.67
CA ASP A 134 -0.88 -16.77 17.18
C ASP A 134 0.49 -16.66 17.86
N ALA A 135 0.72 -17.47 18.88
CA ALA A 135 1.93 -17.41 19.71
C ALA A 135 3.22 -17.88 19.00
N ASP A 136 3.24 -17.95 17.66
CA ASP A 136 4.41 -18.40 16.91
C ASP A 136 5.42 -17.26 16.67
N ASN A 137 6.71 -17.57 16.86
CA ASN A 137 7.78 -16.59 16.72
C ASN A 137 7.96 -16.09 15.26
N ALA A 138 7.37 -16.78 14.28
CA ALA A 138 7.50 -16.47 12.86
C ALA A 138 6.47 -15.42 12.40
N GLY A 139 5.18 -15.60 12.73
CA GLY A 139 4.09 -14.68 12.43
C GLY A 139 4.25 -13.34 13.15
N MET A 140 4.74 -13.36 14.39
CA MET A 140 5.04 -12.15 15.14
C MET A 140 6.19 -11.34 14.51
N LYS A 141 7.29 -11.99 14.10
CA LYS A 141 8.41 -11.31 13.40
C LYS A 141 7.97 -10.74 12.05
N ALA A 142 7.10 -11.44 11.32
CA ALA A 142 6.55 -10.94 10.06
C ALA A 142 5.69 -9.69 10.28
N THR A 143 4.83 -9.71 11.31
CA THR A 143 3.99 -8.56 11.67
C THR A 143 4.82 -7.36 12.10
N LEU A 144 5.85 -7.55 12.93
CA LEU A 144 6.74 -6.46 13.34
C LEU A 144 7.44 -5.81 12.13
N ARG A 145 7.96 -6.60 11.19
CA ARG A 145 8.55 -6.07 9.95
C ARG A 145 7.53 -5.29 9.12
N SER A 146 6.30 -5.79 9.01
CA SER A 146 5.28 -5.07 8.25
C SER A 146 4.84 -3.78 8.93
N LEU A 147 4.85 -3.74 10.26
CA LEU A 147 4.63 -2.51 11.03
C LEU A 147 5.79 -1.53 10.88
N GLU A 148 7.04 -1.99 10.84
CA GLU A 148 8.21 -1.16 10.52
C GLU A 148 8.09 -0.55 9.11
N VAL A 149 7.72 -1.36 8.10
CA VAL A 149 7.50 -0.87 6.74
C VAL A 149 6.35 0.14 6.69
N ALA A 150 5.24 -0.14 7.37
CA ALA A 150 4.10 0.76 7.43
C ALA A 150 4.44 2.08 8.12
N ARG A 151 5.32 2.08 9.12
CA ARG A 151 5.82 3.31 9.77
C ARG A 151 6.59 4.19 8.78
N ASP A 152 7.57 3.61 8.08
CA ASP A 152 8.41 4.33 7.11
C ASP A 152 7.60 5.01 5.98
N THR A 153 6.41 4.50 5.66
CA THR A 153 5.52 5.05 4.63
C THR A 153 4.41 5.94 5.16
N LEU A 154 3.79 5.63 6.31
CA LEU A 154 2.76 6.46 6.96
C LEU A 154 3.34 7.79 7.47
N ASP A 155 4.65 7.83 7.74
CA ASP A 155 5.38 9.01 8.19
C ASP A 155 5.55 10.12 7.13
N ARG A 156 4.94 9.99 5.96
CA ARG A 156 5.00 11.01 4.88
C ARG A 156 3.81 11.96 4.87
N GLU A 157 2.74 11.65 5.60
CA GLU A 157 1.64 12.59 5.87
C GLU A 157 2.06 13.54 7.00
N ALA A 158 2.81 14.59 6.66
CA ALA A 158 3.44 15.51 7.60
C ALA A 158 2.43 16.37 8.41
N ASP A 159 2.48 16.26 9.73
CA ASP A 159 2.06 17.36 10.62
C ASP A 159 3.11 18.47 10.47
N THR A 160 2.76 19.58 9.80
CA THR A 160 3.69 20.69 9.62
C THR A 160 3.79 21.45 10.95
N ARG A 161 4.85 21.23 11.74
CA ARG A 161 5.13 22.03 12.94
C ARG A 161 6.36 22.91 12.73
N PHE A 162 6.18 24.19 13.01
CA PHE A 162 7.26 25.16 13.06
C PHE A 162 8.02 25.01 14.37
N ASP A 163 9.35 24.86 14.32
CA ASP A 163 10.16 25.06 15.52
C ASP A 163 10.30 26.57 15.84
N PRO A 164 10.67 26.95 17.09
CA PRO A 164 10.89 28.36 17.46
C PRO A 164 11.99 29.09 16.68
N HIS A 165 12.70 28.39 15.78
CA HIS A 165 13.75 28.92 14.92
C HIS A 165 13.35 28.95 13.43
N GLY A 166 12.08 28.69 13.11
CA GLY A 166 11.53 28.84 11.76
C GLY A 166 11.88 27.72 10.79
N LEU A 167 12.37 26.57 11.27
CA LEU A 167 12.63 25.39 10.44
C LEU A 167 11.41 24.46 10.45
N VAL A 168 10.99 24.05 9.25
CA VAL A 168 9.95 23.03 9.06
C VAL A 168 10.57 21.66 9.36
N ARG A 169 10.15 21.03 10.45
CA ARG A 169 10.46 19.62 10.70
C ARG A 169 9.34 18.75 10.16
N HIS A 170 9.66 17.91 9.19
CA HIS A 170 8.79 16.83 8.73
C HIS A 170 8.99 15.63 9.67
N GLU A 171 8.25 15.58 10.78
CA GLU A 171 8.13 14.35 11.57
C GLU A 171 6.79 13.70 11.22
N GLY A 172 6.86 12.70 10.35
CA GLY A 172 5.81 11.71 10.27
C GLY A 172 5.61 11.07 11.63
N ARG A 173 4.37 10.95 12.05
CA ARG A 173 4.05 10.20 13.26
C ARG A 173 2.87 9.32 12.95
N LEU A 174 3.05 8.02 13.18
CA LEU A 174 1.94 7.12 13.32
C LEU A 174 1.08 7.57 14.51
N GLN A 175 0.04 8.38 14.27
CA GLN A 175 -0.95 8.75 15.29
C GLN A 175 -1.89 7.58 15.61
N ALA A 176 -1.33 6.39 15.85
CA ALA A 176 -2.04 5.19 16.22
C ALA A 176 -1.36 4.53 17.42
N ASP A 177 -2.20 4.18 18.39
CA ASP A 177 -1.86 3.47 19.61
C ASP A 177 -1.94 1.96 19.34
N ILE A 178 -0.80 1.38 18.95
CA ILE A 178 -0.67 -0.04 18.62
C ILE A 178 -0.24 -0.83 19.85
N ARG A 179 -1.01 -1.89 20.15
CA ARG A 179 -0.75 -2.83 21.22
C ARG A 179 -0.76 -4.27 20.74
N ILE A 180 -0.09 -5.14 21.48
CA ILE A 180 0.02 -6.57 21.21
C ILE A 180 -0.51 -7.36 22.41
N VAL A 181 -1.41 -8.30 22.12
CA VAL A 181 -1.87 -9.32 23.07
C VAL A 181 -0.97 -10.54 22.94
N THR A 182 -0.47 -11.03 24.06
CA THR A 182 0.24 -12.30 24.12
C THR A 182 -0.74 -13.38 24.59
N LEU A 183 -1.04 -14.33 23.71
CA LEU A 183 -1.94 -15.44 24.02
C LEU A 183 -1.22 -16.52 24.84
N PRO A 184 -1.92 -17.25 25.72
CA PRO A 184 -1.34 -18.40 26.41
C PRO A 184 -0.88 -19.47 25.41
N ALA A 185 0.25 -20.13 25.68
CA ALA A 185 0.85 -21.11 24.78
C ALA A 185 -0.16 -22.16 24.27
N GLY A 186 -0.14 -22.41 22.96
CA GLY A 186 -1.03 -23.38 22.31
C GLY A 186 -2.50 -22.93 22.18
N ASN A 187 -2.78 -21.64 22.36
CA ASN A 187 -4.07 -21.04 22.03
C ASN A 187 -3.94 -20.06 20.87
N ASP A 188 -4.91 -20.14 19.96
CA ASP A 188 -5.27 -19.11 18.99
C ASP A 188 -6.49 -18.33 19.52
N PRO A 189 -6.84 -17.17 18.94
CA PRO A 189 -8.03 -16.42 19.35
C PRO A 189 -9.31 -17.26 19.31
N ASP A 190 -9.53 -18.07 18.27
CA ASP A 190 -10.69 -18.97 18.14
C ASP A 190 -10.83 -19.92 19.35
N LYS A 191 -9.80 -20.74 19.63
CA LYS A 191 -9.81 -21.71 20.73
C LYS A 191 -9.94 -21.00 22.08
N LEU A 192 -9.25 -19.89 22.27
CA LEU A 192 -9.32 -19.14 23.52
C LEU A 192 -10.73 -18.60 23.77
N ILE A 193 -11.32 -17.91 22.80
CA ILE A 193 -12.66 -17.32 22.91
C ILE A 193 -13.72 -18.42 23.11
N ARG A 194 -13.55 -19.57 22.44
CA ARG A 194 -14.47 -20.70 22.57
C ARG A 194 -14.41 -21.37 23.95
N THR A 195 -13.21 -21.57 24.49
CA THR A 195 -13.02 -22.32 25.74
C THR A 195 -13.11 -21.44 26.98
N GLN A 196 -12.64 -20.19 26.90
CA GLN A 196 -12.52 -19.26 28.02
C GLN A 196 -12.93 -17.84 27.59
N PRO A 197 -14.20 -17.60 27.18
CA PRO A 197 -14.64 -16.31 26.65
C PRO A 197 -14.44 -15.16 27.64
N GLY A 198 -14.56 -15.43 28.95
CA GLY A 198 -14.31 -14.44 30.00
C GLY A 198 -12.86 -13.95 30.06
N GLN A 199 -11.88 -14.71 29.58
CA GLN A 199 -10.46 -14.33 29.58
C GLN A 199 -10.12 -13.35 28.46
N TRP A 200 -10.85 -13.38 27.34
CA TRP A 200 -10.56 -12.56 26.16
C TRP A 200 -10.55 -11.05 26.46
N PRO A 201 -11.57 -10.46 27.11
CA PRO A 201 -11.55 -9.04 27.47
C PRO A 201 -10.38 -8.66 28.38
N LEU A 202 -10.01 -9.53 29.33
CA LEU A 202 -8.88 -9.27 30.23
C LEU A 202 -7.57 -9.19 29.45
N LEU A 203 -7.30 -10.17 28.58
CA LEU A 203 -6.08 -10.18 27.76
C LEU A 203 -6.01 -8.97 26.83
N VAL A 204 -7.13 -8.62 26.20
CA VAL A 204 -7.23 -7.43 25.34
C VAL A 204 -6.98 -6.13 26.15
N SER A 205 -7.48 -6.04 27.38
CA SER A 205 -7.24 -4.87 28.25
C SER A 205 -5.79 -4.76 28.75
N GLN A 206 -5.12 -5.91 28.88
CA GLN A 206 -3.72 -6.05 29.30
C GLN A 206 -2.75 -6.05 28.11
N ALA A 207 -3.24 -5.73 26.89
CA ALA A 207 -2.40 -5.65 25.71
C ALA A 207 -1.24 -4.65 25.97
N ARG A 208 -0.03 -5.05 25.59
CA ARG A 208 1.18 -4.24 25.83
C ARG A 208 1.41 -3.29 24.66
N PRO A 209 1.86 -2.04 24.89
CA PRO A 209 2.32 -1.17 23.82
C PRO A 209 3.35 -1.87 22.93
N ILE A 210 3.29 -1.64 21.62
CA ILE A 210 4.19 -2.28 20.65
C ILE A 210 5.66 -2.06 21.00
N VAL A 211 6.04 -0.86 21.43
CA VAL A 211 7.43 -0.53 21.76
C VAL A 211 7.93 -1.38 22.92
N GLU A 212 7.15 -1.51 23.98
CA GLU A 212 7.48 -2.34 25.14
C GLU A 212 7.58 -3.82 24.75
N TYR A 213 6.64 -4.29 23.94
CA TYR A 213 6.65 -5.65 23.43
C TYR A 213 7.92 -5.96 22.62
N VAL A 214 8.27 -5.07 21.70
CA VAL A 214 9.44 -5.21 20.83
C VAL A 214 10.76 -5.17 21.63
N ILE A 215 10.84 -4.31 22.65
CA ILE A 215 11.97 -4.33 23.60
C ILE A 215 12.08 -5.72 24.22
N GLY A 216 10.98 -6.28 24.71
CA GLY A 216 10.96 -7.63 25.29
C GLY A 216 11.43 -8.72 24.31
N VAL A 217 10.93 -8.71 23.07
CA VAL A 217 11.26 -9.74 22.06
C VAL A 217 12.73 -9.68 21.63
N TYR A 218 13.30 -8.48 21.44
CA TYR A 218 14.70 -8.36 21.04
C TYR A 218 15.69 -8.52 22.20
N THR A 219 15.23 -8.52 23.44
CA THR A 219 16.09 -8.65 24.62
C THR A 219 15.96 -10.00 25.34
N SER A 220 14.95 -10.82 25.00
CA SER A 220 14.73 -12.13 25.65
C SER A 220 15.88 -13.11 25.45
N ASP A 221 16.48 -13.14 24.25
CA ASP A 221 17.58 -14.06 23.90
C ASP A 221 18.94 -13.35 23.81
N LEU A 222 19.01 -12.12 24.32
CA LEU A 222 20.20 -11.28 24.18
C LEU A 222 21.24 -11.60 25.26
N ASP A 223 22.47 -11.91 24.86
CA ASP A 223 23.59 -11.90 25.79
C ASP A 223 23.89 -10.45 26.19
N ALA A 224 23.65 -10.13 27.47
CA ALA A 224 23.89 -8.81 28.06
C ALA A 224 25.37 -8.40 28.08
N ASN A 225 26.30 -9.26 27.69
CA ASN A 225 27.72 -8.94 27.56
C ASN A 225 28.16 -8.70 26.11
N ASP A 226 27.34 -9.03 25.10
CA ASP A 226 27.67 -8.79 23.70
C ASP A 226 27.34 -7.35 23.29
N ALA A 227 28.37 -6.51 23.17
CA ALA A 227 28.24 -5.13 22.74
C ALA A 227 27.66 -4.97 21.32
N LYS A 228 27.97 -5.91 20.40
CA LYS A 228 27.47 -5.88 19.02
C LYS A 228 25.99 -6.19 18.99
N ALA A 229 25.56 -7.20 19.75
CA ALA A 229 24.15 -7.55 19.85
C ALA A 229 23.32 -6.40 20.47
N LYS A 230 23.82 -5.73 21.52
CA LYS A 230 23.18 -4.53 22.08
C LYS A 230 23.01 -3.40 21.05
N ALA A 231 24.06 -3.15 20.24
CA ALA A 231 24.00 -2.13 19.21
C ALA A 231 22.96 -2.47 18.13
N GLU A 232 22.86 -3.74 17.73
CA GLU A 232 21.86 -4.20 16.76
C GLU A 232 20.42 -4.04 17.28
N VAL A 233 20.18 -4.40 18.55
CA VAL A 233 18.87 -4.19 19.19
C VAL A 233 18.53 -2.70 19.26
N ALA A 234 19.48 -1.86 19.69
CA ALA A 234 19.26 -0.42 19.74
C ALA A 234 18.91 0.16 18.36
N GLN A 235 19.59 -0.27 17.29
CA GLN A 235 19.30 0.18 15.92
C GLN A 235 17.90 -0.20 15.44
N LYS A 236 17.37 -1.35 15.88
CA LYS A 236 16.01 -1.81 15.53
C LYS A 236 14.92 -1.10 16.34
N VAL A 237 15.16 -0.87 17.63
CA VAL A 237 14.13 -0.33 18.54
C VAL A 237 14.08 1.20 18.56
N LEU A 238 15.22 1.90 18.42
CA LEU A 238 15.24 3.37 18.49
C LEU A 238 14.31 4.06 17.48
N PRO A 239 14.17 3.59 16.22
CA PRO A 239 13.17 4.14 15.31
C PRO A 239 11.76 4.06 15.90
N LEU A 240 11.34 2.90 16.45
CA LEU A 240 10.02 2.73 17.06
C LEU A 240 9.77 3.72 18.21
N ILE A 241 10.81 4.02 18.99
CA ILE A 241 10.73 5.00 20.08
C ILE A 241 10.60 6.42 19.52
N ALA A 242 11.30 6.75 18.41
CA ALA A 242 11.30 8.08 17.82
C ALA A 242 9.90 8.52 17.35
N ASP A 243 9.11 7.59 16.82
CA ASP A 243 7.76 7.82 16.29
C ASP A 243 6.71 8.07 17.37
N VAL A 244 7.02 7.73 18.63
CA VAL A 244 6.10 7.97 19.74
C VAL A 244 5.86 9.48 19.85
N ALA A 245 4.60 9.86 19.62
CA ALA A 245 4.23 11.26 19.49
C ALA A 245 4.36 12.02 20.82
N ASP A 246 4.04 11.36 21.93
CA ASP A 246 4.14 11.94 23.26
C ASP A 246 5.61 11.95 23.73
N PRO A 247 6.18 13.12 24.05
CA PRO A 247 7.58 13.23 24.43
C PRO A 247 7.90 12.53 25.76
N VAL A 248 6.93 12.41 26.68
CA VAL A 248 7.08 11.73 27.96
C VAL A 248 7.07 10.21 27.76
N GLU A 249 6.15 9.68 26.95
CA GLU A 249 6.14 8.25 26.59
C GLU A 249 7.43 7.86 25.86
N ARG A 250 7.87 8.68 24.91
CA ARG A 250 9.12 8.47 24.18
C ARG A 250 10.33 8.40 25.12
N GLU A 251 10.39 9.32 26.07
CA GLU A 251 11.43 9.34 27.10
C GLU A 251 11.38 8.09 27.99
N HIS A 252 10.18 7.70 28.42
CA HIS A 252 9.97 6.49 29.19
C HIS A 252 10.50 5.24 28.46
N TYR A 253 10.16 5.05 27.18
CA TYR A 253 10.64 3.89 26.42
C TYR A 253 12.16 3.92 26.18
N ARG A 254 12.74 5.11 25.99
CA ARG A 254 14.19 5.28 25.88
C ARG A 254 14.90 4.84 27.17
N GLN A 255 14.38 5.25 28.33
CA GLN A 255 14.91 4.82 29.62
C GLN A 255 14.74 3.32 29.83
N THR A 256 13.60 2.74 29.45
CA THR A 256 13.36 1.30 29.51
C THR A 256 14.37 0.54 28.66
N LEU A 257 14.61 0.95 27.41
CA LEU A 257 15.62 0.36 26.54
C LEU A 257 17.04 0.46 27.13
N ALA A 258 17.41 1.62 27.67
CA ALA A 258 18.72 1.85 28.30
C ALA A 258 18.97 0.89 29.47
N ARG A 259 17.97 0.74 30.35
CA ARG A 259 18.03 -0.17 31.51
C ARG A 259 18.16 -1.62 31.07
N THR A 260 17.34 -2.06 30.10
CA THR A 260 17.36 -3.45 29.62
C THR A 260 18.69 -3.80 28.95
N LEU A 261 19.27 -2.89 28.15
CA LEU A 261 20.56 -3.09 27.49
C LEU A 261 21.77 -2.84 28.42
N ARG A 262 21.56 -2.30 29.62
CA ARG A 262 22.61 -1.88 30.57
C ARG A 262 23.61 -0.92 29.90
N ILE A 263 23.10 0.09 29.20
CA ILE A 263 23.89 1.12 28.53
C ILE A 263 23.46 2.50 29.02
N ASP A 264 24.41 3.44 28.98
CA ASP A 264 24.11 4.82 29.33
C ASP A 264 23.15 5.46 28.31
N GLU A 265 22.15 6.17 28.82
CA GLU A 265 21.10 6.78 28.02
C GLU A 265 21.63 7.83 27.03
N ARG A 266 22.71 8.54 27.38
CA ARG A 266 23.36 9.51 26.47
C ARG A 266 24.05 8.80 25.32
N THR A 267 24.42 7.53 25.48
CA THR A 267 24.99 6.70 24.41
C THR A 267 23.92 6.33 23.38
N LEU A 268 22.70 6.02 23.82
CA LEU A 268 21.55 5.76 22.93
C LEU A 268 21.20 6.97 22.06
N LEU A 269 21.25 8.19 22.61
CA LEU A 269 21.02 9.43 21.84
C LEU A 269 22.00 9.61 20.69
N LYS A 270 23.25 9.19 20.86
CA LYS A 270 24.29 9.30 19.82
C LYS A 270 24.07 8.30 18.69
N VAL A 271 23.42 7.17 18.96
CA VAL A 271 23.04 6.17 17.96
C VAL A 271 21.82 6.62 17.15
N ALA A 272 20.92 7.40 17.74
CA ALA A 272 19.65 7.83 17.13
C ALA A 272 19.78 9.00 16.13
N VAL A 273 20.92 9.68 16.02
CA VAL A 273 21.13 10.76 15.05
C VAL A 273 21.92 10.23 13.86
N PRO A 274 21.31 10.03 12.67
CA PRO A 274 22.10 9.86 11.46
C PRO A 274 22.85 11.17 11.23
N ARG A 275 24.16 11.18 11.47
CA ARG A 275 25.03 12.26 10.99
C ARG A 275 24.88 12.30 9.47
N ALA A 276 24.17 13.30 8.96
CA ALA A 276 24.26 13.72 7.57
C ALA A 276 25.73 14.09 7.32
N ARG A 277 26.49 13.14 6.76
CA ARG A 277 27.88 13.38 6.37
C ARG A 277 27.85 14.17 5.08
N SER A 278 28.16 15.46 5.19
CA SER A 278 28.64 16.30 4.11
C SER A 278 29.88 15.65 3.46
N HIS A 279 29.79 15.27 2.19
CA HIS A 279 30.95 14.84 1.41
C HIS A 279 31.33 15.93 0.39
N SER A 280 32.47 16.57 0.63
CA SER A 280 33.33 17.09 -0.44
C SER A 280 34.00 15.90 -1.15
N PRO A 281 34.30 16.00 -2.45
CA PRO A 281 34.72 14.86 -3.26
C PRO A 281 36.24 14.64 -3.18
N ALA A 282 36.65 13.43 -2.83
CA ALA A 282 37.98 12.92 -3.16
C ALA A 282 37.90 11.40 -3.37
N GLU A 283 38.41 10.98 -4.53
CA GLU A 283 38.54 9.62 -5.02
C GLU A 283 39.29 8.73 -4.01
N THR A 284 38.90 7.46 -3.89
CA THR A 284 39.71 6.27 -4.24
C THR A 284 38.92 4.98 -3.99
N LYS A 285 39.21 3.99 -4.83
CA LYS A 285 38.61 2.68 -5.11
C LYS A 285 38.42 1.70 -3.93
N ALA A 286 37.49 0.77 -4.20
CA ALA A 286 37.43 -0.66 -3.84
C ALA A 286 36.51 -1.13 -2.69
N ALA A 287 35.29 -1.52 -3.11
CA ALA A 287 34.56 -2.76 -2.82
C ALA A 287 34.51 -3.36 -1.40
N ALA A 288 33.32 -3.30 -0.79
CA ALA A 288 32.66 -4.46 -0.15
C ALA A 288 31.13 -4.26 -0.11
N SER A 289 30.40 -5.35 -0.31
CA SER A 289 29.01 -5.50 -0.75
C SER A 289 27.91 -5.18 0.28
N ALA A 290 26.88 -4.45 -0.15
CA ALA A 290 25.59 -4.31 0.53
C ALA A 290 24.47 -5.01 -0.30
N PRO A 291 23.38 -5.51 0.33
CA PRO A 291 22.29 -6.18 -0.37
C PRO A 291 21.43 -5.16 -1.16
N PRO A 292 20.72 -5.59 -2.24
CA PRO A 292 20.09 -4.68 -3.17
C PRO A 292 18.84 -4.04 -2.55
N LYS A 293 18.83 -2.71 -2.46
CA LYS A 293 17.63 -1.92 -2.21
C LYS A 293 16.70 -2.06 -3.41
N ARG A 294 15.49 -2.56 -3.17
CA ARG A 294 14.36 -2.43 -4.10
C ARG A 294 14.21 -0.95 -4.46
N SER A 295 14.22 -0.67 -5.75
CA SER A 295 14.03 0.65 -6.35
C SER A 295 12.61 1.16 -6.08
N ALA A 296 12.39 1.74 -4.90
CA ALA A 296 11.30 2.70 -4.71
C ALA A 296 11.74 4.04 -5.29
N LEU A 297 10.84 4.68 -6.05
CA LEU A 297 11.03 6.00 -6.63
C LEU A 297 11.51 7.03 -5.59
N PRO A 298 12.30 8.04 -6.00
CA PRO A 298 12.40 9.27 -5.24
C PRO A 298 11.00 9.87 -5.11
N LEU A 299 10.54 10.07 -3.87
CA LEU A 299 9.19 10.48 -3.49
C LEU A 299 8.60 11.67 -4.30
N GLY A 300 9.45 12.56 -4.82
CA GLY A 300 9.03 13.69 -5.63
C GLY A 300 8.57 13.34 -7.06
N GLN A 301 8.99 12.22 -7.62
CA GLN A 301 8.62 11.82 -8.99
C GLN A 301 7.21 11.19 -9.04
N THR A 302 6.83 10.40 -8.04
CA THR A 302 5.47 9.84 -7.92
C THR A 302 4.44 10.96 -7.78
N PHE A 303 4.71 11.93 -6.91
CA PHE A 303 3.84 13.11 -6.73
C PHE A 303 3.72 13.96 -8.01
N ALA A 304 4.79 14.04 -8.82
CA ALA A 304 4.76 14.76 -10.09
C ALA A 304 3.92 14.04 -11.17
N ILE A 305 3.91 12.70 -11.17
CA ILE A 305 3.08 11.87 -12.06
C ILE A 305 1.61 12.01 -11.67
N GLU A 306 1.28 11.81 -10.39
CA GLU A 306 -0.08 11.95 -9.86
C GLU A 306 -0.63 13.36 -10.12
N LYS A 307 0.18 14.41 -9.93
CA LYS A 307 -0.20 15.79 -10.25
C LYS A 307 -0.58 15.99 -11.72
N ARG A 308 0.14 15.35 -12.65
CA ARG A 308 -0.16 15.44 -14.09
C ARG A 308 -1.43 14.68 -14.46
N GLU A 309 -1.65 13.52 -13.83
CA GLU A 309 -2.85 12.68 -13.99
C GLU A 309 -4.11 13.38 -13.48
N THR A 310 -4.05 13.90 -12.25
CA THR A 310 -5.13 14.69 -11.65
C THR A 310 -5.43 15.95 -12.48
N ASN A 311 -4.41 16.63 -13.02
CA ASN A 311 -4.62 17.77 -13.92
C ASN A 311 -5.33 17.37 -15.22
N TYR A 312 -4.97 16.23 -15.82
CA TYR A 312 -5.64 15.73 -17.03
C TYR A 312 -7.15 15.58 -16.80
N LEU A 313 -7.56 14.90 -15.72
CA LEU A 313 -8.98 14.72 -15.40
C LEU A 313 -9.70 16.04 -15.20
N ARG A 314 -9.05 17.01 -14.54
CA ARG A 314 -9.64 18.33 -14.35
C ARG A 314 -9.89 19.05 -15.68
N GLN A 315 -8.96 18.94 -16.63
CA GLN A 315 -9.13 19.56 -17.95
C GLN A 315 -10.23 18.86 -18.76
N VAL A 316 -10.36 17.54 -18.63
CA VAL A 316 -11.48 16.79 -19.23
C VAL A 316 -12.81 17.19 -18.61
N LEU A 317 -12.89 17.38 -17.28
CA LEU A 317 -14.09 17.86 -16.62
C LEU A 317 -14.46 19.27 -17.09
N ALA A 318 -13.50 20.18 -17.18
CA ALA A 318 -13.76 21.54 -17.68
C ALA A 318 -14.11 21.57 -19.18
N HIS A 319 -13.51 20.69 -19.98
CA HIS A 319 -13.62 20.66 -21.43
C HIS A 319 -13.71 19.22 -21.96
N PRO A 320 -14.89 18.56 -21.89
CA PRO A 320 -15.02 17.12 -22.21
C PRO A 320 -14.54 16.73 -23.61
N HIS A 321 -14.68 17.62 -24.59
CA HIS A 321 -14.22 17.41 -25.97
C HIS A 321 -12.69 17.22 -26.09
N ILE A 322 -11.91 17.72 -25.12
CA ILE A 322 -10.44 17.61 -25.14
C ILE A 322 -9.97 16.17 -25.05
N MET A 323 -10.77 15.26 -24.45
CA MET A 323 -10.45 13.83 -24.39
C MET A 323 -10.37 13.22 -25.80
N ILE A 324 -11.33 13.54 -26.67
CA ILE A 324 -11.39 13.05 -28.05
C ILE A 324 -10.20 13.59 -28.85
N GLU A 325 -9.87 14.87 -28.66
CA GLU A 325 -8.73 15.51 -29.31
C GLU A 325 -7.41 14.85 -28.90
N VAL A 326 -7.19 14.64 -27.60
CA VAL A 326 -6.01 13.96 -27.07
C VAL A 326 -5.89 12.53 -27.60
N ASP A 327 -6.97 11.77 -27.63
CA ASP A 327 -6.94 10.39 -28.15
C ASP A 327 -6.63 10.34 -29.65
N ASN A 328 -7.18 11.25 -30.45
CA ASN A 328 -6.86 11.36 -31.87
C ASN A 328 -5.40 11.73 -32.09
N MET A 329 -4.86 12.65 -31.29
CA MET A 329 -3.45 13.04 -31.36
C MET A 329 -2.52 11.90 -30.94
N LEU A 330 -2.86 11.12 -29.91
CA LEU A 330 -2.10 9.93 -29.53
C LEU A 330 -2.09 8.91 -30.69
N ARG A 331 -3.24 8.65 -31.32
CA ARG A 331 -3.33 7.75 -32.50
C ARG A 331 -2.46 8.23 -33.66
N GLN A 332 -2.46 9.54 -33.96
CA GLN A 332 -1.62 10.13 -35.01
C GLN A 332 -0.11 9.92 -34.75
N GLN A 333 0.28 9.75 -33.50
CA GLN A 333 1.67 9.47 -33.09
C GLN A 333 1.95 7.97 -32.87
N GLU A 334 1.08 7.10 -33.38
CA GLU A 334 1.14 5.63 -33.18
C GLU A 334 1.23 5.23 -31.70
N GLN A 335 0.63 6.03 -30.81
CA GLN A 335 0.53 5.74 -29.40
C GLN A 335 -0.85 5.15 -29.09
N PRO A 336 -0.95 4.22 -28.13
CA PRO A 336 -2.24 3.79 -27.65
C PRO A 336 -2.99 5.01 -27.08
N VAL A 337 -4.31 5.03 -27.26
CA VAL A 337 -5.20 6.00 -26.60
C VAL A 337 -5.02 5.94 -25.09
N LEU A 338 -5.45 6.98 -24.37
CA LEU A 338 -5.33 6.97 -22.92
C LEU A 338 -6.16 5.82 -22.34
N ALA A 339 -5.70 5.15 -21.29
CA ALA A 339 -6.42 4.06 -20.64
C ALA A 339 -6.50 4.30 -19.13
N GLU A 340 -7.36 3.56 -18.43
CA GLU A 340 -7.46 3.61 -16.97
C GLU A 340 -6.14 3.22 -16.29
N THR A 341 -5.34 2.35 -16.92
CA THR A 341 -3.99 1.99 -16.44
C THR A 341 -2.99 3.15 -16.46
N ASP A 342 -3.33 4.27 -17.12
CA ASP A 342 -2.52 5.49 -17.10
C ASP A 342 -2.70 6.34 -15.84
N PHE A 343 -3.63 6.00 -14.94
CA PHE A 343 -3.84 6.70 -13.67
C PHE A 343 -3.32 5.88 -12.49
N SER A 344 -2.69 6.53 -11.52
CA SER A 344 -2.11 5.87 -10.34
C SER A 344 -3.13 5.77 -9.21
N ILE A 345 -3.96 6.80 -9.04
CA ILE A 345 -5.02 6.89 -8.03
C ILE A 345 -6.25 6.11 -8.50
N PHE A 346 -6.82 5.27 -7.63
CA PHE A 346 -7.94 4.40 -7.99
C PHE A 346 -9.20 5.19 -8.36
N GLU A 347 -9.54 6.22 -7.59
CA GLU A 347 -10.69 7.07 -7.84
C GLU A 347 -10.56 7.80 -9.19
N ASP A 348 -9.35 8.22 -9.57
CA ASP A 348 -9.06 8.84 -10.86
C ASP A 348 -9.28 7.85 -12.03
N ARG A 349 -8.95 6.56 -11.84
CA ARG A 349 -9.25 5.50 -12.84
C ARG A 349 -10.74 5.36 -13.07
N MET A 350 -11.50 5.27 -11.98
CA MET A 350 -12.95 5.06 -12.03
C MET A 350 -13.67 6.28 -12.60
N LEU A 351 -13.24 7.49 -12.24
CA LEU A 351 -13.73 8.72 -12.84
C LEU A 351 -13.40 8.80 -14.33
N PHE A 352 -12.16 8.45 -14.73
CA PHE A 352 -11.78 8.41 -16.14
C PHE A 352 -12.67 7.47 -16.95
N LEU A 353 -12.92 6.25 -16.46
CA LEU A 353 -13.79 5.28 -17.12
C LEU A 353 -15.21 5.81 -17.29
N SER A 354 -15.76 6.40 -16.24
CA SER A 354 -17.11 6.99 -16.24
C SER A 354 -17.20 8.15 -17.24
N LEU A 355 -16.23 9.07 -17.21
CA LEU A 355 -16.13 10.19 -18.14
C LEU A 355 -16.01 9.71 -19.58
N ARG A 356 -15.14 8.73 -19.84
CA ARG A 356 -14.92 8.20 -21.18
C ARG A 356 -16.18 7.54 -21.74
N GLN A 357 -16.84 6.70 -20.95
CA GLN A 357 -18.09 6.04 -21.36
C GLN A 357 -19.13 7.07 -21.78
N VAL A 358 -19.30 8.12 -20.97
CA VAL A 358 -20.24 9.21 -21.22
C VAL A 358 -19.88 10.02 -22.48
N ILE A 359 -18.63 10.48 -22.57
CA ILE A 359 -18.16 11.36 -23.65
C ILE A 359 -18.25 10.65 -24.99
N TYR A 360 -17.85 9.38 -25.06
CA TYR A 360 -17.86 8.61 -26.31
C TYR A 360 -19.23 8.07 -26.70
N ALA A 361 -20.14 7.86 -25.73
CA ALA A 361 -21.51 7.49 -26.02
C ALA A 361 -22.37 8.70 -26.44
N GLY A 362 -21.84 9.93 -26.34
CA GLY A 362 -22.56 11.16 -26.63
C GLY A 362 -23.73 11.43 -25.67
N LEU A 363 -23.67 10.83 -24.47
CA LEU A 363 -24.81 10.74 -23.56
C LEU A 363 -24.99 11.99 -22.67
N PHE A 364 -23.98 12.86 -22.53
CA PHE A 364 -24.10 14.11 -21.75
C PHE A 364 -23.37 15.29 -22.39
N THR A 365 -23.97 16.48 -22.23
CA THR A 365 -23.38 17.77 -22.67
C THR A 365 -22.76 18.54 -21.51
N ALA A 366 -22.98 18.11 -20.26
CA ALA A 366 -22.56 18.79 -19.05
C ALA A 366 -22.07 17.79 -17.97
N VAL A 367 -21.17 18.21 -17.08
CA VAL A 367 -20.55 17.35 -16.04
C VAL A 367 -21.54 17.03 -14.91
N GLU A 368 -22.53 17.90 -14.73
CA GLU A 368 -23.57 17.81 -13.70
C GLU A 368 -24.36 16.51 -13.81
N ASP A 369 -24.59 16.03 -15.03
CA ASP A 369 -25.32 14.78 -15.27
C ASP A 369 -24.53 13.52 -14.86
N LEU A 370 -23.20 13.64 -14.74
CA LEU A 370 -22.33 12.57 -14.23
C LEU A 370 -22.45 12.42 -12.71
N VAL A 371 -22.67 13.52 -11.99
CA VAL A 371 -22.66 13.57 -10.51
C VAL A 371 -23.71 12.61 -9.92
N ASP A 372 -24.89 12.55 -10.53
CA ASP A 372 -26.02 11.73 -10.09
C ASP A 372 -25.79 10.22 -10.27
N GLN A 373 -24.79 9.82 -11.07
CA GLN A 373 -24.47 8.42 -11.37
C GLN A 373 -23.25 7.89 -10.60
N LEU A 374 -22.55 8.76 -9.86
CA LEU A 374 -21.33 8.42 -9.13
C LEU A 374 -21.64 7.99 -7.69
N ASP A 375 -20.98 6.92 -7.24
CA ASP A 375 -20.98 6.52 -5.82
C ASP A 375 -20.31 7.62 -4.95
N ALA A 376 -20.69 7.70 -3.67
CA ALA A 376 -20.21 8.74 -2.75
C ALA A 376 -18.68 8.98 -2.72
N PRO A 377 -17.79 7.96 -2.80
CA PRO A 377 -16.34 8.19 -2.87
C PRO A 377 -15.89 8.89 -4.16
N LEU A 378 -16.57 8.63 -5.29
CA LEU A 378 -16.27 9.27 -6.57
C LEU A 378 -16.86 10.69 -6.63
N GLN A 379 -17.99 10.93 -5.97
CA GLN A 379 -18.53 12.27 -5.76
C GLN A 379 -17.57 13.13 -4.94
N GLU A 380 -17.05 12.63 -3.82
CA GLU A 380 -16.06 13.36 -3.01
C GLU A 380 -14.78 13.67 -3.81
N ARG A 381 -14.33 12.73 -4.65
CA ARG A 381 -13.19 12.96 -5.53
C ARG A 381 -13.50 13.98 -6.64
N LEU A 382 -14.70 13.93 -7.22
CA LEU A 382 -15.15 14.88 -8.24
C LEU A 382 -15.30 16.29 -7.66
N ASP A 383 -15.89 16.41 -6.48
CA ASP A 383 -15.98 17.66 -5.71
C ASP A 383 -14.59 18.23 -5.43
N PHE A 384 -13.65 17.37 -5.03
CA PHE A 384 -12.26 17.78 -4.87
C PHE A 384 -11.66 18.33 -6.17
N LEU A 385 -11.82 17.63 -7.30
CA LEU A 385 -11.28 18.04 -8.60
C LEU A 385 -11.90 19.36 -9.10
N THR A 386 -13.16 19.62 -8.77
CA THR A 386 -13.91 20.80 -9.20
C THR A 386 -13.82 21.98 -8.21
N SER A 387 -13.47 21.75 -6.95
CA SER A 387 -13.31 22.76 -5.90
C SER A 387 -12.21 23.79 -6.18
N GLN A 388 -12.35 25.00 -5.62
CA GLN A 388 -11.29 26.03 -5.68
C GLN A 388 -9.97 25.55 -5.06
N ASP A 389 -10.03 24.75 -3.99
CA ASP A 389 -8.85 24.16 -3.37
C ASP A 389 -8.14 23.17 -4.29
N GLY A 390 -8.89 22.32 -5.01
CA GLY A 390 -8.34 21.43 -6.04
C GLY A 390 -7.76 22.21 -7.23
N GLN A 391 -8.42 23.30 -7.62
CA GLN A 391 -7.97 24.20 -8.71
C GLN A 391 -6.72 25.00 -8.35
N GLN A 392 -6.51 25.36 -7.08
CA GLN A 392 -5.32 26.08 -6.61
C GLN A 392 -4.15 25.13 -6.29
N ARG A 393 -4.45 23.94 -5.76
CA ARG A 393 -3.43 22.94 -5.35
C ARG A 393 -2.77 22.24 -6.54
N PHE A 394 -3.49 22.13 -7.66
CA PHE A 394 -3.01 21.52 -8.91
C PHE A 394 -3.13 22.51 -10.08
N LEU A 395 -2.12 22.53 -10.96
CA LEU A 395 -1.85 23.56 -12.00
C LEU A 395 -3.10 24.30 -12.51
N SER A 396 -3.15 25.64 -12.45
CA SER A 396 -4.39 26.43 -12.58
C SER A 396 -4.70 27.00 -13.97
N THR A 397 -3.87 26.75 -14.99
CA THR A 397 -4.10 27.25 -16.36
C THR A 397 -4.79 26.20 -17.24
N PRO A 398 -5.70 26.60 -18.15
CA PRO A 398 -6.20 25.70 -19.20
C PRO A 398 -5.02 25.17 -20.02
N ASP A 399 -4.89 23.84 -20.10
CA ASP A 399 -3.85 23.20 -20.90
C ASP A 399 -4.39 22.95 -22.30
N THR A 400 -3.58 23.19 -23.33
CA THR A 400 -3.93 22.78 -24.70
C THR A 400 -3.88 21.26 -24.84
N ALA A 401 -4.58 20.68 -25.81
CA ALA A 401 -4.51 19.25 -26.10
C ALA A 401 -3.06 18.75 -26.28
N ASP A 402 -2.21 19.54 -26.94
CA ASP A 402 -0.76 19.32 -27.02
C ASP A 402 -0.08 19.17 -25.65
N SER A 403 -0.41 20.04 -24.68
CA SER A 403 0.16 20.02 -23.32
C SER A 403 -0.27 18.76 -22.56
N LEU A 404 -1.52 18.33 -22.75
CA LEU A 404 -2.05 17.10 -22.17
C LEU A 404 -1.43 15.85 -22.78
N VAL A 405 -1.29 15.78 -24.11
CA VAL A 405 -0.59 14.68 -24.79
C VAL A 405 0.85 14.58 -24.28
N LEU A 406 1.58 15.70 -24.17
CA LEU A 406 2.93 15.69 -23.61
C LEU A 406 2.96 15.20 -22.17
N SER A 407 1.98 15.57 -21.35
CA SER A 407 1.88 15.12 -19.96
C SER A 407 1.64 13.61 -19.87
N VAL A 408 0.73 13.06 -20.68
CA VAL A 408 0.46 11.61 -20.80
C VAL A 408 1.73 10.86 -21.20
N LEU A 409 2.40 11.30 -22.27
CA LEU A 409 3.62 10.67 -22.75
C LEU A 409 4.74 10.73 -21.71
N HIS A 410 4.80 11.82 -20.93
CA HIS A 410 5.80 11.98 -19.87
C HIS A 410 5.54 10.99 -18.73
N CYS A 411 4.29 10.85 -18.27
CA CYS A 411 3.91 9.87 -17.26
C CYS A 411 4.21 8.43 -17.72
N ARG A 412 3.82 8.07 -18.95
CA ARG A 412 4.15 6.76 -19.54
C ARG A 412 5.66 6.53 -19.62
N GLY A 413 6.42 7.53 -20.07
CA GLY A 413 7.86 7.45 -20.20
C GLY A 413 8.60 7.33 -18.86
N GLU A 414 8.09 7.94 -17.78
CA GLU A 414 8.62 7.73 -16.43
C GLU A 414 8.29 6.32 -15.91
N ARG A 415 7.06 5.83 -16.09
CA ARG A 415 6.69 4.45 -15.72
C ARG A 415 7.52 3.38 -16.43
N ILE A 416 7.75 3.52 -17.73
CA ILE A 416 8.58 2.55 -18.47
C ILE A 416 10.04 2.62 -18.01
N ARG A 417 10.57 3.82 -17.68
CA ARG A 417 11.91 3.94 -17.08
C ARG A 417 12.03 3.24 -15.73
N GLN A 418 10.97 3.27 -14.92
CA GLN A 418 10.90 2.54 -13.66
C GLN A 418 10.90 1.03 -13.92
N GLN A 419 10.04 0.55 -14.82
CA GLN A 419 10.00 -0.87 -15.20
C GLN A 419 11.35 -1.36 -15.71
N LEU A 420 12.04 -0.58 -16.56
CA LEU A 420 13.41 -0.88 -17.01
C LEU A 420 14.41 -0.93 -15.85
N SER A 421 14.31 -0.03 -14.87
CA SER A 421 15.19 -0.04 -13.71
C SER A 421 14.99 -1.31 -12.87
N SER A 422 13.74 -1.76 -12.71
CA SER A 422 13.41 -2.98 -11.99
C SER A 422 13.84 -4.23 -12.76
N VAL A 423 13.61 -4.28 -14.09
CA VAL A 423 14.04 -5.40 -14.95
C VAL A 423 15.57 -5.50 -14.98
N LYS A 424 16.30 -4.39 -15.05
CA LYS A 424 17.77 -4.39 -14.95
C LYS A 424 18.26 -4.94 -13.61
N GLN A 425 17.63 -4.55 -12.50
CA GLN A 425 17.96 -5.10 -11.18
C GLN A 425 17.68 -6.61 -11.09
N LEU A 426 16.60 -7.09 -11.71
CA LEU A 426 16.25 -8.51 -11.77
C LEU A 426 17.21 -9.31 -12.67
N LEU A 427 17.65 -8.73 -13.80
CA LEU A 427 18.69 -9.30 -14.67
C LEU A 427 20.02 -9.47 -13.91
N GLU A 428 20.48 -8.43 -13.21
CA GLU A 428 21.71 -8.46 -12.39
C GLU A 428 21.65 -9.48 -11.24
N GLN A 429 20.45 -9.80 -10.75
CA GLN A 429 20.22 -10.82 -9.72
C GLN A 429 20.12 -12.23 -10.31
N SER A 430 19.53 -12.37 -11.50
CA SER A 430 19.31 -13.66 -12.17
C SER A 430 20.57 -14.20 -12.84
N ASP A 431 21.44 -13.31 -13.35
CA ASP A 431 22.76 -13.67 -13.89
C ASP A 431 23.64 -14.33 -12.80
N LYS A 432 23.47 -13.92 -11.54
CA LYS A 432 24.12 -14.55 -10.37
C LYS A 432 23.56 -15.94 -10.02
N GLN A 433 22.33 -16.24 -10.44
CA GLN A 433 21.64 -17.51 -10.16
C GLN A 433 21.71 -18.51 -11.32
N ARG A 434 22.36 -18.18 -12.45
CA ARG A 434 22.55 -19.03 -13.64
C ARG A 434 21.27 -19.70 -14.15
N ASN A 435 20.16 -18.95 -14.24
CA ASN A 435 18.92 -19.44 -14.86
C ASN A 435 18.73 -18.85 -16.27
N PRO A 436 19.02 -19.61 -17.35
CA PRO A 436 19.04 -19.10 -18.72
C PRO A 436 17.65 -18.73 -19.28
N ASP A 437 16.58 -19.41 -18.84
CA ASP A 437 15.22 -19.16 -19.35
C ASP A 437 14.66 -17.83 -18.80
N LEU A 438 14.96 -17.53 -17.53
CA LEU A 438 14.61 -16.24 -16.93
C LEU A 438 15.38 -15.07 -17.56
N LEU A 439 16.65 -15.28 -17.89
CA LEU A 439 17.47 -14.27 -18.58
C LEU A 439 16.89 -13.91 -19.96
N ALA A 440 16.48 -14.92 -20.75
CA ALA A 440 15.86 -14.70 -22.05
C ALA A 440 14.53 -13.94 -21.95
N ALA A 441 13.69 -14.26 -20.96
CA ALA A 441 12.43 -13.56 -20.73
C ALA A 441 12.63 -12.09 -20.34
N TYR A 442 13.58 -11.81 -19.45
CA TYR A 442 13.88 -10.43 -19.05
C TYR A 442 14.55 -9.61 -20.16
N ASP A 443 15.41 -10.20 -20.99
CA ASP A 443 15.99 -9.52 -22.16
C ASP A 443 14.92 -9.18 -23.20
N GLN A 444 13.96 -10.07 -23.43
CA GLN A 444 12.82 -9.80 -24.31
C GLN A 444 11.98 -8.64 -23.77
N GLN A 445 11.68 -8.62 -22.47
CA GLN A 445 10.94 -7.53 -21.82
C GLN A 445 11.72 -6.20 -21.90
N LEU A 446 13.03 -6.23 -21.67
CA LEU A 446 13.91 -5.07 -21.78
C LEU A 446 13.87 -4.46 -23.20
N GLY A 447 13.92 -5.30 -24.24
CA GLY A 447 13.82 -4.86 -25.63
C GLY A 447 12.49 -4.19 -25.95
N GLN A 448 11.37 -4.74 -25.46
CA GLN A 448 10.03 -4.16 -25.65
C GLN A 448 9.89 -2.80 -24.94
N ASP A 449 10.38 -2.68 -23.71
CA ASP A 449 10.31 -1.44 -22.94
C ASP A 449 11.19 -0.34 -23.55
N LEU A 450 12.38 -0.68 -24.06
CA LEU A 450 13.23 0.26 -24.80
C LEU A 450 12.57 0.75 -26.09
N LEU A 451 11.90 -0.13 -26.83
CA LEU A 451 11.14 0.24 -28.03
C LEU A 451 10.00 1.22 -27.69
N ARG A 452 9.26 0.97 -26.60
CA ARG A 452 8.19 1.86 -26.13
C ARG A 452 8.72 3.24 -25.73
N ILE A 453 9.87 3.32 -25.05
CA ILE A 453 10.52 4.61 -24.74
C ILE A 453 10.89 5.38 -26.01
N ASN A 454 11.48 4.71 -26.99
CA ASN A 454 11.90 5.37 -28.22
C ASN A 454 10.69 5.91 -29.00
N LYS A 455 9.60 5.13 -29.07
CA LYS A 455 8.33 5.59 -29.65
C LYS A 455 7.76 6.79 -28.89
N ALA A 456 7.73 6.74 -27.56
CA ALA A 456 7.24 7.85 -26.74
C ALA A 456 8.07 9.13 -26.91
N LYS A 457 9.41 9.03 -27.00
CA LYS A 457 10.30 10.17 -27.28
C LYS A 457 10.06 10.77 -28.65
N ALA A 458 9.90 9.94 -29.68
CA ALA A 458 9.59 10.41 -31.04
C ALA A 458 8.26 11.18 -31.06
N ALA A 459 7.22 10.65 -30.41
CA ALA A 459 5.92 11.30 -30.26
C ALA A 459 6.04 12.66 -29.52
N MET A 460 6.79 12.72 -28.41
CA MET A 460 7.04 13.99 -27.71
C MET A 460 7.73 15.04 -28.59
N MET A 461 8.70 14.63 -29.41
CA MET A 461 9.40 15.54 -30.33
C MET A 461 8.49 16.04 -31.45
N ALA A 462 7.57 15.21 -31.95
CA ALA A 462 6.58 15.61 -32.95
C ALA A 462 5.59 16.63 -32.38
N VAL A 463 5.04 16.38 -31.18
CA VAL A 463 4.11 17.30 -30.51
C VAL A 463 4.77 18.63 -30.17
N ASN A 464 6.01 18.63 -29.67
CA ASN A 464 6.75 19.86 -29.41
C ASN A 464 7.04 20.67 -30.68
N ARG A 465 7.30 20.01 -31.82
CA ARG A 465 7.50 20.69 -33.12
C ARG A 465 6.21 21.36 -33.60
N ARG A 466 5.07 20.69 -33.45
CA ARG A 466 3.75 21.25 -33.77
C ARG A 466 3.44 22.49 -32.93
N ARG A 467 3.58 22.39 -31.60
CA ARG A 467 3.38 23.51 -30.66
C ARG A 467 4.28 24.71 -30.96
N ALA A 468 5.51 24.47 -31.44
CA ALA A 468 6.44 25.53 -31.85
C ALA A 468 6.06 26.19 -33.19
N ALA A 469 5.43 25.46 -34.11
CA ALA A 469 4.92 25.99 -35.37
C ALA A 469 3.66 26.84 -35.14
N GLU A 470 2.75 26.40 -34.28
CA GLU A 470 1.52 27.13 -33.91
C GLU A 470 1.80 28.43 -33.13
N LYS A 471 2.92 28.52 -32.41
CA LYS A 471 3.36 29.76 -31.74
C LYS A 471 4.04 30.79 -32.67
N ARG A 472 4.36 30.40 -33.90
CA ARG A 472 5.04 31.25 -34.90
C ARG A 472 4.09 31.83 -35.95
N LEU A 473 2.88 31.27 -36.03
CA LEU A 473 1.70 31.84 -36.70
C LEU A 473 1.02 32.81 -35.74
#